data_AF-A0A928PBC6-F1
#
_entry.id   AF-A0A928PBC6-F1
#
_cell.length_a   1.000
_cell.length_b   1.000
_cell.length_c   1.000
_cell.angle_alpha   90.00
_cell.angle_beta   90.00
_cell.angle_gamma   90.00
#
_symmetry.space_group_name_H-M   'P 1'
#
loop_
_entity.id
_entity.type
_entity.pdbx_description
1 polymer ?
#
loop_
_entity_poly.entity_id
_entity_poly.type
_entity_poly.pdbx_seq_one_letter_code
_entity_poly.pdbx_strand_id
1 'polypeptide(L)'
;MEKIVSLMFLSLVLVFNLFVVSGAFEIILPDDNFEEEIIYTGGDVNGDAMVNSSDLVLLRRYISGADVEIIGNADVNEDDAVNSTDVVILARRIAGANV
;
A
#
# COMPACT_ATOMS: atom_id res chain seq x y z
N MET A 1 -16.20 52.45 -17.89
CA MET A 1 -15.43 51.20 -17.70
C MET A 1 -15.75 50.54 -16.37
N GLU A 2 -15.80 51.28 -15.26
CA GLU A 2 -16.07 50.74 -13.91
C GLU A 2 -17.35 49.89 -13.81
N LYS A 3 -18.47 50.33 -14.41
CA LYS A 3 -19.74 49.57 -14.40
C LYS A 3 -19.64 48.22 -15.11
N ILE A 4 -18.87 48.15 -16.20
CA ILE A 4 -18.68 46.92 -16.98
C ILE A 4 -17.82 45.94 -16.18
N VAL A 5 -16.74 46.41 -15.57
CA VAL A 5 -15.87 45.59 -14.70
C VAL A 5 -16.66 45.05 -13.51
N SER A 6 -17.48 45.90 -12.88
CA SER A 6 -18.31 45.48 -11.74
C SER A 6 -19.37 44.44 -12.15
N LEU A 7 -19.92 44.53 -13.36
CA LEU A 7 -20.88 43.56 -13.89
C LEU A 7 -20.22 42.22 -14.21
N MET A 8 -18.99 42.25 -14.76
CA MET A 8 -18.20 41.03 -14.99
C MET A 8 -17.88 40.31 -13.69
N PHE A 9 -17.45 41.05 -12.66
CA PHE A 9 -17.17 40.48 -11.34
C PHE A 9 -18.42 39.88 -10.69
N LEU A 10 -19.55 40.58 -10.76
CA LEU A 10 -20.83 40.07 -10.23
C LEU A 10 -21.28 38.79 -10.95
N SER A 11 -21.10 38.73 -12.28
CA SER A 11 -21.41 37.54 -13.06
C SER A 11 -20.52 36.35 -12.70
N LEU A 12 -19.23 36.58 -12.47
CA LEU A 12 -18.28 35.55 -12.04
C LEU A 12 -18.64 34.99 -10.66
N VAL A 13 -18.99 35.87 -9.71
CA VAL A 13 -19.43 35.47 -8.37
C VAL A 13 -20.73 34.66 -8.45
N LEU A 14 -21.69 35.06 -9.28
CA LEU A 14 -22.95 34.32 -9.47
C LEU A 14 -22.73 32.92 -10.05
N VAL A 15 -21.88 32.81 -11.09
CA VAL A 15 -21.55 31.52 -11.72
C VAL A 15 -20.84 30.60 -10.72
N PHE A 16 -19.90 31.14 -9.94
CA PHE A 16 -19.20 30.38 -8.92
C PHE A 16 -20.16 29.85 -7.84
N ASN A 17 -21.05 30.70 -7.32
CA ASN A 17 -22.03 30.29 -6.32
C ASN A 17 -23.03 29.26 -6.87
N LEU A 18 -23.45 29.39 -8.13
CA LEU A 18 -24.34 28.41 -8.77
C LEU A 18 -23.66 27.03 -8.89
N PHE A 19 -22.37 27.01 -9.18
CA PHE A 19 -21.59 25.78 -9.32
C PHE A 19 -21.39 25.06 -7.97
N VAL A 20 -21.15 25.82 -6.90
CA VAL A 20 -21.03 25.29 -5.53
C VAL A 20 -22.38 24.74 -5.02
N VAL A 21 -23.49 25.43 -5.26
CA VAL A 21 -24.83 25.01 -4.76
C VAL A 21 -25.38 23.81 -5.53
N SER A 22 -25.07 23.67 -6.82
CA SER A 22 -25.57 22.58 -7.65
C SER A 22 -24.82 21.25 -7.46
N GLY A 23 -23.76 21.22 -6.67
CA GLY A 23 -22.94 20.01 -6.46
C GLY A 23 -22.22 19.54 -7.73
N ALA A 24 -22.23 20.32 -8.81
CA ALA A 24 -21.57 19.99 -10.08
C ALA A 24 -20.05 20.11 -10.02
N PHE A 25 -19.51 20.59 -8.89
CA PHE A 25 -18.10 20.53 -8.56
C PHE A 25 -17.83 19.49 -7.49
N GLU A 26 -17.87 18.22 -7.89
CA GLU A 26 -17.12 17.20 -7.17
C GLU A 26 -15.63 17.48 -7.42
N ILE A 27 -14.95 18.04 -6.41
CA ILE A 27 -13.53 17.74 -6.28
C ILE A 27 -13.51 16.23 -6.08
N ILE A 28 -13.08 15.48 -7.09
CA ILE A 28 -12.68 14.09 -6.91
C ILE A 28 -11.45 14.16 -6.01
N LEU A 29 -11.68 14.27 -4.71
CA LEU A 29 -10.68 13.88 -3.74
C LEU A 29 -10.46 12.40 -4.07
N PRO A 30 -9.24 11.97 -4.45
CA PRO A 30 -8.96 10.55 -4.51
C PRO A 30 -9.43 9.98 -3.19
N ASP A 31 -10.32 9.00 -3.27
CA ASP A 31 -10.97 8.39 -2.14
C ASP A 31 -9.94 8.18 -1.02
N ASP A 32 -10.07 8.94 0.08
CA ASP A 32 -9.15 8.88 1.23
C ASP A 32 -9.28 7.52 1.95
N ASN A 33 -10.14 6.64 1.45
CA ASN A 33 -10.13 5.21 1.72
C ASN A 33 -9.00 4.52 0.94
N PHE A 34 -7.76 5.05 1.01
CA PHE A 34 -6.59 4.18 0.99
C PHE A 34 -6.60 3.37 2.30
N GLU A 35 -7.60 2.50 2.45
CA GLU A 35 -7.33 1.22 3.06
C GLU A 35 -6.33 0.58 2.10
N GLU A 36 -5.04 0.86 2.30
CA GLU A 36 -4.05 -0.18 2.06
C GLU A 36 -4.59 -1.35 2.86
N GLU A 37 -5.30 -2.25 2.17
CA GLU A 37 -5.39 -3.62 2.57
C GLU A 37 -3.92 -3.98 2.78
N ILE A 38 -3.47 -3.95 4.03
CA ILE A 38 -2.19 -4.51 4.40
C ILE A 38 -2.42 -5.99 4.13
N ILE A 39 -2.19 -6.38 2.88
CA ILE A 39 -2.16 -7.76 2.47
C ILE A 39 -1.01 -8.29 3.31
N TYR A 40 -1.35 -8.97 4.40
CA TYR A 40 -0.41 -9.60 5.27
C TYR A 40 0.20 -10.74 4.45
N THR A 41 1.20 -10.40 3.65
CA THR A 41 1.87 -11.30 2.74
C THR A 41 2.86 -12.09 3.56
N GLY A 42 2.36 -13.10 4.28
CA GLY A 42 3.23 -14.03 5.02
C GLY A 42 4.34 -14.52 4.09
N GLY A 43 5.60 -14.20 4.43
CA GLY A 43 6.75 -14.43 3.58
C GLY A 43 7.40 -13.21 2.93
N ASP A 44 6.88 -11.99 3.09
CA ASP A 44 7.62 -10.74 2.85
C ASP A 44 8.54 -10.51 4.05
N VAL A 45 9.79 -10.92 3.95
CA VAL A 45 10.75 -10.95 5.06
C VAL A 45 11.56 -9.66 5.12
N ASN A 46 11.79 -9.03 3.95
CA ASN A 46 12.57 -7.80 3.84
C ASN A 46 11.71 -6.52 3.91
N GLY A 47 10.38 -6.64 3.90
CA GLY A 47 9.43 -5.53 4.02
C GLY A 47 9.28 -4.71 2.74
N ASP A 48 9.55 -5.29 1.57
CA ASP A 48 9.45 -4.62 0.26
C ASP A 48 8.10 -4.78 -0.44
N ALA A 49 7.12 -5.40 0.24
CA ALA A 49 5.79 -5.73 -0.24
C ALA A 49 5.77 -6.76 -1.40
N MET A 50 6.87 -7.46 -1.67
CA MET A 50 6.96 -8.49 -2.70
C MET A 50 7.51 -9.81 -2.16
N VAL A 51 6.68 -10.86 -2.08
CA VAL A 51 7.17 -12.20 -1.73
C VAL A 51 7.96 -12.83 -2.88
N ASN A 52 9.29 -12.88 -2.76
CA ASN A 52 10.19 -13.38 -3.79
C ASN A 52 11.44 -14.08 -3.23
N SER A 53 12.41 -14.40 -4.10
CA SER A 53 13.63 -15.09 -3.70
C SER A 53 14.51 -14.31 -2.72
N SER A 54 14.38 -12.98 -2.68
CA SER A 54 15.12 -12.10 -1.77
C SER A 54 14.73 -12.40 -0.31
N ASP A 55 13.44 -12.59 -0.05
CA ASP A 55 12.91 -12.97 1.26
C ASP A 55 13.44 -14.33 1.70
N LEU A 56 13.42 -15.30 0.78
CA LEU A 56 13.92 -16.64 1.04
C LEU A 56 15.41 -16.65 1.40
N VAL A 57 16.21 -15.82 0.74
CA VAL A 57 17.65 -15.68 1.04
C VAL A 57 17.84 -15.00 2.39
N LEU A 58 17.09 -13.93 2.68
CA LEU A 58 17.17 -13.21 3.95
C LEU A 58 16.79 -14.13 5.12
N LEU A 59 15.69 -14.86 5.01
CA LEU A 59 15.21 -15.80 6.03
C LEU A 59 16.22 -16.91 6.31
N ARG A 60 16.86 -17.47 5.27
CA ARG A 60 17.92 -18.48 5.43
C ARG A 60 19.14 -17.92 6.16
N ARG A 61 19.52 -16.67 5.86
CA ARG A 61 20.64 -16.00 6.55
C ARG A 61 20.32 -15.79 8.02
N TYR A 62 19.12 -15.33 8.33
CA TYR A 62 18.65 -15.13 9.69
C TYR A 62 18.69 -16.42 10.51
N ILE A 63 18.10 -17.52 10.00
CA ILE A 63 18.11 -18.83 10.69
C ILE A 63 19.52 -19.40 10.84
N SER A 64 20.44 -19.07 9.92
CA SER A 64 21.84 -19.48 10.02
C SER A 64 22.65 -18.65 11.02
N GLY A 65 22.03 -17.69 11.70
CA GLY A 65 22.68 -16.80 12.67
C GLY A 65 23.54 -15.71 12.03
N ALA A 66 23.31 -15.38 10.76
CA ALA A 66 23.95 -14.22 10.15
C ALA A 66 23.38 -12.93 10.77
N ASP A 67 24.22 -11.91 10.86
CA ASP A 67 23.81 -10.57 11.29
C ASP A 67 23.01 -9.89 10.17
N VAL A 68 21.70 -10.13 10.18
CA VAL A 68 20.71 -9.56 9.25
C VAL A 68 19.47 -9.17 10.04
N GLU A 69 18.82 -8.11 9.60
CA GLU A 69 17.57 -7.63 10.19
C GLU A 69 16.38 -8.21 9.42
N ILE A 70 15.34 -8.59 10.16
CA ILE A 70 14.03 -8.97 9.64
C ILE A 70 13.12 -7.78 9.84
N ILE A 71 12.60 -7.23 8.75
CA ILE A 71 11.74 -6.04 8.76
C ILE A 71 10.27 -6.45 8.58
N GLY A 72 10.03 -7.46 7.75
CA GLY A 72 8.70 -7.98 7.45
C GLY A 72 8.32 -9.21 8.27
N ASN A 73 7.42 -10.04 7.73
CA ASN A 73 6.92 -11.25 8.37
C ASN A 73 7.71 -12.51 7.96
N ALA A 74 8.55 -12.98 8.89
CA ALA A 74 9.34 -14.21 8.77
C ALA A 74 8.64 -15.49 9.28
N ASP A 75 7.55 -15.36 10.03
CA ASP A 75 6.71 -16.49 10.46
C ASP A 75 5.64 -16.72 9.39
N VAL A 76 5.95 -17.64 8.48
CA VAL A 76 5.22 -17.86 7.23
C VAL A 76 4.04 -18.82 7.46
N ASN A 77 4.11 -19.67 8.49
CA ASN A 77 3.06 -20.60 8.89
C ASN A 77 2.25 -20.17 10.13
N GLU A 78 2.56 -19.01 10.72
CA GLU A 78 1.86 -18.43 11.86
C GLU A 78 1.88 -19.36 13.08
N ASP A 79 3.01 -20.03 13.32
CA ASP A 79 3.20 -20.95 14.46
C ASP A 79 3.93 -20.32 15.66
N ASP A 80 4.09 -18.99 15.65
CA ASP A 80 4.81 -18.17 16.60
C ASP A 80 6.33 -18.46 16.67
N ALA A 81 6.89 -19.20 15.70
CA ALA A 81 8.29 -19.58 15.68
C ALA A 81 8.96 -19.47 14.29
N VAL A 82 9.84 -18.47 14.12
CA VAL A 82 10.67 -18.35 12.90
C VAL A 82 11.74 -19.45 12.84
N ASN A 83 11.53 -20.45 11.99
CA ASN A 83 12.39 -21.63 11.90
C ASN A 83 12.50 -22.20 10.46
N SER A 84 13.10 -23.37 10.31
CA SER A 84 13.35 -23.97 9.00
C SER A 84 12.05 -24.38 8.27
N THR A 85 10.94 -24.53 8.98
CA THR A 85 9.61 -24.80 8.42
C THR A 85 9.16 -23.65 7.53
N ASP A 86 9.34 -22.40 7.98
CA ASP A 86 9.03 -21.19 7.23
C ASP A 86 9.80 -21.12 5.90
N VAL A 87 11.09 -21.47 5.94
CA VAL A 87 11.93 -21.52 4.75
C VAL A 87 11.38 -22.50 3.71
N VAL A 88 10.89 -23.66 4.13
CA VAL A 88 10.34 -24.67 3.21
C VAL A 88 9.03 -24.18 2.62
N ILE A 89 8.15 -23.60 3.43
CA ILE A 89 6.85 -23.11 2.97
C ILE A 89 7.03 -21.93 2.01
N LEU A 90 7.88 -20.97 2.36
CA LEU A 90 8.20 -19.84 1.50
C LEU A 90 8.80 -20.28 0.16
N ALA A 91 9.75 -21.23 0.18
CA ALA A 91 10.31 -21.78 -1.05
C ALA A 91 9.27 -22.47 -1.94
N ARG A 92 8.29 -23.17 -1.35
CA ARG A 92 7.20 -23.80 -2.11
C ARG A 92 6.26 -22.75 -2.72
N ARG A 93 5.88 -21.71 -1.96
CA ARG A 93 5.07 -20.59 -2.44
C ARG A 93 5.72 -19.91 -3.65
N ILE A 94 7.00 -19.57 -3.55
CA ILE A 94 7.77 -18.94 -4.65
C ILE A 94 7.86 -19.86 -5.88
N ALA A 95 8.02 -21.17 -5.68
CA ALA A 95 8.08 -22.15 -6.76
C ALA A 95 6.72 -22.40 -7.44
N GLY A 96 5.62 -21.81 -6.95
CA GLY A 96 4.27 -22.10 -7.43
C GLY A 96 3.81 -23.53 -7.11
N ALA A 97 4.44 -24.19 -6.14
CA ALA A 97 3.98 -25.47 -5.64
C ALA A 97 2.79 -25.21 -4.73
N ASN A 98 1.60 -25.68 -5.11
CA ASN A 98 0.39 -25.59 -4.28
C ASN A 98 0.71 -26.14 -2.87
N VAL A 99 0.65 -25.27 -1.87
CA VAL A 99 0.81 -25.56 -0.44
C VAL A 99 -0.49 -25.31 0.28
#